data_AF-A0D745-F1
#
_entry.id   AF-A0D745-F1
#
_cell.length_a   1.000
_cell.length_b   1.000
_cell.length_c   1.000
_cell.angle_alpha   90.00
_cell.angle_beta   90.00
_cell.angle_gamma   90.00
#
_symmetry.space_group_name_H-M   'P 1'
#
loop_
_entity.id
_entity.type
_entity.pdbx_description
1 polymer ?
#
loop_
_entity_poly.entity_id
_entity_poly.type
_entity_poly.pdbx_seq_one_letter_code
_entity_poly.pdbx_strand_id
1 'polypeptide(L)'
;MNRQQQEAANILLKRVRDALNARGTKTIRSLGICFRCLDSYDGNRKLDKNELKVGLAENGVQLSWNEIDILFAAMDRDRSGTIDFDEFLVAIRGQLNPTRKAIVDQAFKRFDKTGDGKITVDDIKGVYNTKLHPKVKNGQMSENQVLDEFLVNFGDVDRNGQLTYQEWLDYYAAVSASVDNDEHFVLLMKMAWKL
;
A
#
# COMPACT_ATOMS: atom_id res chain seq x y z
N MET A 1 -6.08 -2.04 -17.13
CA MET A 1 -5.42 -3.35 -17.28
C MET A 1 -6.52 -4.41 -17.38
N ASN A 2 -6.42 -5.35 -18.33
CA ASN A 2 -7.45 -6.40 -18.46
C ASN A 2 -7.17 -7.56 -17.48
N ARG A 3 -8.15 -8.47 -17.30
CA ARG A 3 -8.06 -9.56 -16.30
C ARG A 3 -6.86 -10.49 -16.52
N GLN A 4 -6.52 -10.78 -17.77
CA GLN A 4 -5.37 -11.62 -18.14
C GLN A 4 -4.03 -10.94 -17.81
N GLN A 5 -3.91 -9.63 -18.07
CA GLN A 5 -2.73 -8.84 -17.71
C GLN A 5 -2.56 -8.72 -16.18
N GLN A 6 -3.65 -8.57 -15.44
CA GLN A 6 -3.62 -8.54 -13.98
C GLN A 6 -3.10 -9.87 -13.39
N GLU A 7 -3.56 -10.99 -13.95
CA GLU A 7 -3.13 -12.32 -13.53
C GLU A 7 -1.65 -12.56 -13.86
N ALA A 8 -1.21 -12.17 -15.06
CA ALA A 8 0.19 -12.21 -15.44
C ALA A 8 1.05 -11.35 -14.50
N ALA A 9 0.64 -10.12 -14.19
CA ALA A 9 1.33 -9.25 -13.25
C ALA A 9 1.46 -9.87 -11.85
N ASN A 10 0.39 -10.50 -11.35
CA ASN A 10 0.43 -11.17 -10.05
C ASN A 10 1.42 -12.34 -10.01
N ILE A 11 1.51 -13.12 -11.09
CA ILE A 11 2.48 -14.22 -11.21
C ILE A 11 3.91 -13.67 -11.21
N LEU A 12 4.16 -12.60 -11.97
CA LEU A 12 5.47 -11.96 -12.05
C LEU A 12 5.90 -11.35 -10.72
N LEU A 13 5.00 -10.60 -10.07
CA LEU A 13 5.24 -10.05 -8.74
C LEU A 13 5.57 -11.16 -7.76
N LYS A 14 4.79 -12.25 -7.72
CA LYS A 14 5.08 -13.39 -6.84
C LYS A 14 6.49 -13.94 -7.09
N ARG A 15 6.89 -14.12 -8.35
CA ARG A 15 8.23 -14.62 -8.70
C ARG A 15 9.35 -13.70 -8.20
N VAL A 16 9.17 -12.39 -8.35
CA VAL A 16 10.12 -11.39 -7.83
C VAL A 16 10.17 -11.45 -6.30
N ARG A 17 9.01 -11.49 -5.63
CA ARG A 17 8.91 -11.59 -4.16
C ARG A 17 9.63 -12.81 -3.62
N ASP A 18 9.40 -13.98 -4.22
CA ASP A 18 10.00 -15.24 -3.80
C ASP A 18 11.53 -15.20 -3.93
N ALA A 19 12.04 -14.63 -5.02
CA ALA A 19 13.48 -14.47 -5.25
C ALA A 19 14.15 -13.52 -4.24
N LEU A 20 13.50 -12.39 -3.95
CA LEU A 20 14.01 -11.44 -2.96
C LEU A 20 13.95 -12.05 -1.54
N ASN A 21 12.82 -12.66 -1.18
CA ASN A 21 12.64 -13.33 0.12
C ASN A 21 13.65 -14.46 0.36
N ALA A 22 14.01 -15.23 -0.67
CA ALA A 22 15.02 -16.28 -0.59
C ALA A 22 16.41 -15.73 -0.20
N ARG A 23 16.70 -14.46 -0.49
CA ARG A 23 17.95 -13.77 -0.10
C ARG A 23 17.88 -13.14 1.29
N GLY A 24 16.78 -13.36 2.02
CA GLY A 24 16.60 -12.83 3.37
C GLY A 24 16.17 -11.36 3.41
N THR A 25 15.65 -10.80 2.31
CA THR A 25 15.14 -9.42 2.30
C THR A 25 13.78 -9.32 3.02
N LYS A 26 13.78 -9.43 4.34
CA LYS A 26 12.55 -9.36 5.16
C LYS A 26 12.35 -8.00 5.82
N THR A 27 13.45 -7.32 6.14
CA THR A 27 13.40 -6.03 6.86
C THR A 27 13.35 -4.86 5.89
N ILE A 28 12.75 -3.76 6.32
CA ILE A 28 12.76 -2.49 5.56
C ILE A 28 14.18 -2.07 5.15
N ARG A 29 15.17 -2.32 6.02
CA ARG A 29 16.59 -2.04 5.74
C ARG A 29 17.12 -2.90 4.59
N SER A 30 16.85 -4.20 4.62
CA SER A 30 17.29 -5.12 3.56
C SER A 30 16.64 -4.83 2.22
N LEU A 31 15.36 -4.43 2.22
CA LEU A 31 14.65 -3.96 1.02
C LEU A 31 15.22 -2.65 0.50
N GLY A 32 15.58 -1.72 1.39
CA GLY A 32 16.26 -0.48 0.99
C GLY A 32 17.66 -0.70 0.40
N ILE A 33 18.39 -1.73 0.86
CA ILE A 33 19.66 -2.13 0.21
C ILE A 33 19.37 -2.70 -1.17
N CYS A 34 18.39 -3.60 -1.30
CA CYS A 34 18.00 -4.16 -2.58
C CYS A 34 17.60 -3.06 -3.58
N PHE A 35 16.73 -2.12 -3.19
CA PHE A 35 16.33 -1.00 -4.03
C PHE A 35 17.51 -0.18 -4.54
N ARG A 36 18.47 0.16 -3.67
CA ARG A 36 19.70 0.86 -4.09
C ARG A 36 20.60 0.04 -5.01
N CYS A 37 20.54 -1.30 -4.93
CA CYS A 37 21.24 -2.14 -5.89
C CYS A 37 20.52 -2.19 -7.24
N LEU A 38 19.19 -2.04 -7.27
CA LEU A 38 18.44 -1.92 -8.52
C LEU A 38 18.66 -0.55 -9.17
N ASP A 39 18.70 0.51 -8.37
CA ASP A 39 18.97 1.92 -8.73
C ASP A 39 20.49 2.18 -8.86
N SER A 40 21.19 1.31 -9.61
CA SER A 40 22.66 1.35 -9.68
C SER A 40 23.21 2.21 -10.82
N TYR A 41 22.38 2.58 -11.80
CA TYR A 41 22.86 3.26 -13.01
C TYR A 41 22.98 4.77 -12.80
N ASP A 42 21.95 5.42 -12.25
CA ASP A 42 21.98 6.86 -11.98
C ASP A 42 21.78 7.26 -10.51
N GLY A 43 21.24 6.37 -9.66
CA GLY A 43 21.07 6.63 -8.24
C GLY A 43 20.03 7.71 -7.94
N ASN A 44 19.07 7.91 -8.85
CA ASN A 44 18.07 8.99 -8.77
C ASN A 44 16.97 8.71 -7.73
N ARG A 45 17.05 7.58 -7.01
CA ARG A 45 16.09 7.06 -6.02
C ARG A 45 14.76 6.61 -6.61
N LYS A 46 14.75 6.31 -7.89
CA LYS A 46 13.64 5.74 -8.64
C LYS A 46 14.20 4.66 -9.56
N LEU A 47 13.34 3.79 -10.04
CA LEU A 47 13.73 2.73 -10.98
C LEU A 47 13.04 2.97 -12.31
N ASP A 48 13.84 3.12 -13.36
CA ASP A 48 13.34 3.00 -14.73
C ASP A 48 13.20 1.52 -15.15
N LYS A 49 12.64 1.28 -16.35
CA LYS A 49 12.45 -0.08 -16.87
C LYS A 49 13.75 -0.86 -17.09
N ASN A 50 14.82 -0.17 -17.48
CA ASN A 50 16.13 -0.79 -17.72
C ASN A 50 16.77 -1.17 -16.39
N GLU A 51 16.75 -0.27 -15.42
CA GLU A 51 17.25 -0.49 -14.06
C GLU A 51 16.51 -1.65 -13.38
N LEU A 52 15.18 -1.66 -13.48
CA LEU A 52 14.37 -2.78 -12.99
C LEU A 52 14.77 -4.10 -13.66
N LYS A 53 14.95 -4.11 -14.98
CA LYS A 53 15.33 -5.33 -15.73
C LYS A 53 16.70 -5.85 -15.31
N VAL A 54 17.71 -4.98 -15.34
CA VAL A 54 19.10 -5.33 -15.03
C VAL A 54 19.21 -5.77 -13.57
N GLY A 55 18.67 -4.96 -12.66
CA GLY A 55 18.71 -5.25 -11.25
C GLY A 55 17.98 -6.55 -10.88
N LEU A 56 16.83 -6.86 -11.50
CA LEU A 56 16.15 -8.14 -11.30
C LEU A 56 16.99 -9.32 -11.83
N ALA A 57 17.65 -9.16 -12.97
CA ALA A 57 18.54 -10.17 -13.53
C ALA A 57 19.72 -10.48 -12.59
N GLU A 58 20.35 -9.46 -12.00
CA GLU A 58 21.41 -9.61 -10.98
C GLU A 58 20.89 -10.26 -9.69
N ASN A 59 19.61 -10.06 -9.39
CA ASN A 59 18.92 -10.74 -8.30
C ASN A 59 18.45 -12.16 -8.65
N GLY A 60 18.79 -12.67 -9.83
CA GLY A 60 18.50 -14.05 -10.27
C GLY A 60 17.13 -14.22 -10.93
N VAL A 61 16.46 -13.12 -11.27
CA VAL A 61 15.13 -13.12 -11.89
C VAL A 61 15.24 -12.62 -13.33
N GLN A 62 15.28 -13.55 -14.29
CA GLN A 62 15.40 -13.24 -15.71
C GLN A 62 14.03 -13.01 -16.36
N LEU A 63 13.74 -11.77 -16.75
CA LEU A 63 12.46 -11.37 -17.36
C LEU A 63 12.66 -10.87 -18.79
N SER A 64 11.76 -11.26 -19.69
CA SER A 64 11.62 -10.66 -21.02
C SER A 64 11.17 -9.20 -20.92
N TRP A 65 11.37 -8.41 -21.97
CA TRP A 65 10.89 -7.02 -22.01
C TRP A 65 9.37 -6.90 -21.84
N ASN A 66 8.61 -7.82 -22.43
CA ASN A 66 7.16 -7.86 -22.26
C ASN A 66 6.75 -8.15 -20.81
N GLU A 67 7.45 -9.05 -20.12
CA GLU A 67 7.19 -9.29 -18.69
C GLU A 67 7.59 -8.08 -17.83
N ILE A 68 8.69 -7.38 -18.18
CA ILE A 68 9.07 -6.13 -17.52
C ILE A 68 7.99 -5.06 -17.71
N ASP A 69 7.43 -4.91 -18.91
CA ASP A 69 6.36 -3.93 -19.15
C ASP A 69 5.11 -4.22 -18.30
N ILE A 70 4.73 -5.49 -18.20
CA ILE A 70 3.59 -5.92 -17.37
C ILE A 70 3.89 -5.69 -15.88
N LEU A 71 5.08 -6.07 -15.42
CA LEU A 71 5.50 -5.87 -14.04
C LEU A 71 5.55 -4.38 -13.69
N PHE A 72 6.17 -3.58 -14.55
CA PHE A 72 6.34 -2.14 -14.37
C PHE A 72 4.97 -1.44 -14.29
N ALA A 73 4.05 -1.75 -15.21
CA ALA A 73 2.70 -1.20 -15.18
C ALA A 73 1.88 -1.60 -13.94
N ALA A 74 2.27 -2.67 -13.24
CA ALA A 74 1.66 -3.08 -11.99
C ALA A 74 2.33 -2.46 -10.74
N MET A 75 3.57 -1.97 -10.88
CA MET A 75 4.35 -1.32 -9.82
C MET A 75 4.18 0.20 -9.83
N ASP A 76 4.27 0.82 -11.01
CA ASP A 76 4.10 2.26 -11.27
C ASP A 76 2.60 2.62 -11.18
N ARG A 77 2.15 2.91 -9.95
CA ARG A 77 0.74 3.15 -9.62
C ARG A 77 0.33 4.55 -10.02
N ASP A 78 1.22 5.51 -9.83
CA ASP A 78 0.98 6.91 -10.16
C ASP A 78 1.19 7.22 -11.65
N ARG A 79 1.75 6.27 -12.41
CA ARG A 79 2.06 6.37 -13.84
C ARG A 79 3.07 7.48 -14.13
N SER A 80 4.00 7.71 -13.20
CA SER A 80 5.10 8.66 -13.37
C SER A 80 6.11 8.20 -14.41
N GLY A 81 6.09 6.93 -14.82
CA GLY A 81 7.07 6.33 -15.72
C GLY A 81 8.35 5.89 -15.01
N THR A 82 8.35 5.92 -13.68
CA THR A 82 9.44 5.49 -12.80
C THR A 82 8.84 4.82 -11.56
N ILE A 83 9.52 3.85 -10.95
CA ILE A 83 9.05 3.23 -9.70
C ILE A 83 9.81 3.86 -8.53
N ASP A 84 9.11 4.50 -7.62
CA ASP A 84 9.73 5.01 -6.39
C ASP A 84 9.89 3.92 -5.32
N PHE A 85 10.51 4.30 -4.19
CA PHE A 85 10.76 3.34 -3.11
C PHE A 85 9.47 2.83 -2.45
N ASP A 86 8.43 3.66 -2.33
CA ASP A 86 7.17 3.26 -1.69
C ASP A 86 6.40 2.31 -2.60
N GLU A 87 6.35 2.60 -3.90
CA GLU A 87 5.79 1.70 -4.92
C GLU A 87 6.52 0.36 -4.97
N PHE A 88 7.84 0.38 -4.91
CA PHE A 88 8.66 -0.83 -4.80
C PHE A 88 8.31 -1.63 -3.54
N LEU A 89 8.25 -0.98 -2.36
CA LEU A 89 7.93 -1.68 -1.11
C LEU A 89 6.57 -2.34 -1.14
N VAL A 90 5.55 -1.64 -1.64
CA VAL A 90 4.20 -2.19 -1.78
C VAL A 90 4.19 -3.36 -2.76
N ALA A 91 4.87 -3.22 -3.88
CA ALA A 91 5.00 -4.29 -4.87
C ALA A 91 5.68 -5.53 -4.29
N ILE A 92 6.74 -5.38 -3.51
CA ILE A 92 7.51 -6.52 -2.97
C ILE A 92 6.86 -7.13 -1.72
N ARG A 93 6.27 -6.36 -0.82
CA ARG A 93 5.60 -6.94 0.35
C ARG A 93 4.23 -7.51 0.04
N GLY A 94 3.56 -6.96 -0.97
CA GLY A 94 2.31 -7.50 -1.47
C GLY A 94 1.17 -7.40 -0.47
N GLN A 95 0.27 -8.39 -0.53
CA GLN A 95 -0.95 -8.39 0.25
C GLN A 95 -0.68 -8.70 1.73
N LEU A 96 -1.59 -8.21 2.57
CA LEU A 96 -1.63 -8.55 3.99
C LEU A 96 -1.69 -10.06 4.18
N ASN A 97 -0.78 -10.59 5.01
CA ASN A 97 -0.90 -11.97 5.46
C ASN A 97 -2.18 -12.17 6.29
N PRO A 98 -2.63 -13.43 6.52
CA PRO A 98 -3.89 -13.70 7.20
C PRO A 98 -4.05 -13.02 8.57
N THR A 99 -2.97 -12.95 9.35
CA THR A 99 -2.95 -12.30 10.68
C THR A 99 -3.21 -10.80 10.57
N ARG A 100 -2.47 -10.11 9.70
CA ARG A 100 -2.65 -8.66 9.47
C ARG A 100 -4.00 -8.35 8.83
N LYS A 101 -4.44 -9.20 7.89
CA LYS A 101 -5.73 -9.05 7.25
C LYS A 101 -6.87 -9.16 8.27
N ALA A 102 -6.80 -10.09 9.21
CA ALA A 102 -7.85 -10.26 10.22
C ALA A 102 -8.07 -9.00 11.09
N ILE A 103 -6.99 -8.34 11.54
CA ILE A 103 -7.12 -7.11 12.32
C ILE A 103 -7.59 -5.91 11.48
N VAL A 104 -7.17 -5.84 10.21
CA VAL A 104 -7.64 -4.82 9.24
C VAL A 104 -9.12 -5.00 8.92
N ASP A 105 -9.58 -6.24 8.76
CA ASP A 105 -11.01 -6.57 8.58
C ASP A 105 -11.84 -6.24 9.81
N GLN A 106 -11.29 -6.50 11.01
CA GLN A 106 -11.95 -6.14 12.27
C GLN A 106 -12.10 -4.63 12.40
N ALA A 107 -11.06 -3.86 12.02
CA ALA A 107 -11.12 -2.41 12.00
C ALA A 107 -12.16 -1.91 10.97
N PHE A 108 -12.18 -2.45 9.75
CA PHE A 108 -13.16 -2.07 8.72
C PHE A 108 -14.60 -2.26 9.22
N LYS A 109 -14.92 -3.45 9.74
CA LYS A 109 -16.25 -3.78 10.27
C LYS A 109 -16.69 -2.91 11.45
N ARG A 110 -15.74 -2.29 12.16
CA ARG A 110 -16.08 -1.37 13.25
C ARG A 110 -16.66 -0.07 12.70
N PHE A 111 -16.14 0.40 11.56
CA PHE A 111 -16.56 1.62 10.89
C PHE A 111 -17.78 1.41 10.00
N ASP A 112 -17.80 0.40 9.13
CA ASP A 112 -18.95 0.07 8.27
C ASP A 112 -20.17 -0.36 9.11
N LYS A 113 -20.96 0.61 9.58
CA LYS A 113 -22.14 0.38 10.43
C LYS A 113 -23.36 0.00 9.61
N THR A 114 -23.42 0.49 8.38
CA THR A 114 -24.49 0.21 7.43
C THR A 114 -24.38 -1.23 6.89
N GLY A 115 -23.17 -1.80 6.87
CA GLY A 115 -22.88 -3.12 6.33
C GLY A 115 -22.91 -3.15 4.80
N ASP A 116 -22.75 -2.01 4.14
CA ASP A 116 -22.82 -1.88 2.68
C ASP A 116 -21.47 -2.15 1.99
N GLY A 117 -20.43 -2.46 2.79
CA GLY A 117 -19.09 -2.77 2.30
C GLY A 117 -18.25 -1.53 1.98
N LYS A 118 -18.68 -0.36 2.46
CA LYS A 118 -17.96 0.91 2.32
C LYS A 118 -17.96 1.67 3.65
N ILE A 119 -16.98 2.55 3.82
CA ILE A 119 -16.94 3.48 4.94
C ILE A 119 -17.30 4.85 4.39
N THR A 120 -18.43 5.38 4.82
CA THR A 120 -18.90 6.71 4.42
C THR A 120 -18.59 7.76 5.48
N VAL A 121 -18.83 9.03 5.15
CA VAL A 121 -18.76 10.13 6.10
C VAL A 121 -19.66 9.89 7.33
N ASP A 122 -20.84 9.31 7.14
CA ASP A 122 -21.80 9.08 8.23
C ASP A 122 -21.35 7.94 9.16
N ASP A 123 -20.70 6.91 8.62
CA ASP A 123 -20.06 5.85 9.40
C ASP A 123 -18.95 6.41 10.31
N ILE A 124 -18.13 7.32 9.77
CA ILE A 124 -17.04 7.95 10.52
C ILE A 124 -17.60 8.82 11.65
N LYS A 125 -18.64 9.62 11.41
CA LYS A 125 -19.29 10.44 12.46
C LYS A 125 -19.80 9.60 13.64
N GLY A 126 -20.20 8.35 13.39
CA GLY A 126 -20.65 7.41 14.42
C GLY A 126 -19.53 6.89 15.33
N VAL A 127 -18.27 6.94 14.88
CA VAL A 127 -17.10 6.39 15.60
C VAL A 127 -16.12 7.48 16.04
N TYR A 128 -16.06 8.59 15.31
CA TYR A 128 -15.11 9.68 15.49
C TYR A 128 -15.83 11.02 15.70
N ASN A 129 -15.58 11.65 16.86
CA ASN A 129 -16.16 12.95 17.16
C ASN A 129 -15.30 14.09 16.56
N THR A 130 -15.68 14.53 15.37
CA THR A 130 -15.08 15.62 14.59
C THR A 130 -14.99 16.95 15.34
N LYS A 131 -15.91 17.22 16.27
CA LYS A 131 -15.92 18.46 17.08
C LYS A 131 -14.75 18.55 18.06
N LEU A 132 -14.11 17.42 18.37
CA LEU A 132 -12.95 17.39 19.24
C LEU A 132 -11.63 17.59 18.47
N HIS A 133 -11.68 17.60 17.13
CA HIS A 133 -10.48 17.77 16.31
C HIS A 133 -9.87 19.17 16.54
N PRO A 134 -8.55 19.29 16.81
CA PRO A 134 -7.92 20.57 17.13
C PRO A 134 -8.14 21.64 16.06
N LYS A 135 -8.07 21.29 14.77
CA LYS A 135 -8.31 22.23 13.66
C LYS A 135 -9.78 22.71 13.59
N VAL A 136 -10.74 21.91 14.05
CA VAL A 136 -12.16 22.31 14.13
C VAL A 136 -12.38 23.24 15.31
N LYS A 137 -11.82 22.89 16.48
CA LYS A 137 -11.89 23.75 17.68
C LYS A 137 -11.27 25.12 17.46
N ASN A 138 -10.20 25.19 16.69
CA ASN A 138 -9.50 26.43 16.39
C ASN A 138 -10.10 27.18 15.18
N GLY A 139 -11.22 26.71 14.62
CA GLY A 139 -11.90 27.34 13.49
C GLY A 139 -11.13 27.29 12.16
N GLN A 140 -10.06 26.50 12.08
CA GLN A 140 -9.22 26.37 10.88
C GLN A 140 -9.86 25.47 9.83
N MET A 141 -10.71 24.52 10.25
CA MET A 141 -11.41 23.59 9.36
C MET A 141 -12.84 23.37 9.84
N SER A 142 -13.75 23.11 8.91
CA SER A 142 -15.09 22.60 9.23
C SER A 142 -15.04 21.10 9.57
N GLU A 143 -16.08 20.59 10.22
CA GLU A 143 -16.21 19.15 10.50
C GLU A 143 -16.16 18.32 9.22
N ASN A 144 -16.84 18.77 8.15
CA ASN A 144 -16.83 18.09 6.85
C ASN A 144 -15.44 18.08 6.23
N GLN A 145 -14.68 19.19 6.31
CA GLN A 145 -13.31 19.22 5.79
C GLN A 145 -12.38 18.23 6.51
N VAL A 146 -12.58 18.01 7.82
CA VAL A 146 -11.80 16.99 8.56
C VAL A 146 -12.20 15.58 8.16
N LEU A 147 -13.48 15.35 7.85
CA LEU A 147 -13.98 14.07 7.37
C LEU A 147 -13.43 13.75 5.97
N ASP A 148 -13.43 14.74 5.07
CA ASP A 148 -12.85 14.61 3.74
C ASP A 148 -11.32 14.38 3.83
N GLU A 149 -10.61 15.14 4.67
CA GLU A 149 -9.17 14.93 4.92
C GLU A 149 -8.91 13.52 5.47
N PHE A 150 -9.78 13.03 6.36
CA PHE A 150 -9.69 11.65 6.85
C PHE A 150 -9.84 10.65 5.70
N LEU A 151 -10.91 10.71 4.92
CA LEU A 151 -11.16 9.77 3.83
C LEU A 151 -10.01 9.75 2.81
N VAL A 152 -9.54 10.93 2.40
CA VAL A 152 -8.41 11.08 1.47
C VAL A 152 -7.15 10.45 2.07
N ASN A 153 -6.88 10.66 3.36
CA ASN A 153 -5.72 10.07 4.02
C ASN A 153 -5.77 8.54 4.09
N PHE A 154 -6.96 7.93 4.05
CA PHE A 154 -7.15 6.47 4.10
C PHE A 154 -7.34 5.80 2.73
N GLY A 155 -7.34 6.57 1.64
CA GLY A 155 -7.35 6.02 0.28
C GLY A 155 -8.54 6.39 -0.59
N ASP A 156 -9.36 7.39 -0.22
CA ASP A 156 -10.38 7.98 -1.11
C ASP A 156 -9.69 8.84 -2.20
N VAL A 157 -9.14 8.15 -3.21
CA VAL A 157 -8.34 8.77 -4.29
C VAL A 157 -9.23 9.56 -5.25
N ASP A 158 -10.42 9.05 -5.56
CA ASP A 158 -11.36 9.70 -6.48
C ASP A 158 -12.22 10.79 -5.80
N ARG A 159 -12.10 10.93 -4.46
CA ARG A 159 -12.80 11.92 -3.63
C ARG A 159 -14.30 11.80 -3.74
N ASN A 160 -14.79 10.57 -3.85
CA ASN A 160 -16.22 10.29 -3.93
C ASN A 160 -16.91 10.32 -2.56
N GLY A 161 -16.15 10.51 -1.47
CA GLY A 161 -16.66 10.58 -0.10
C GLY A 161 -16.95 9.20 0.51
N GLN A 162 -16.45 8.14 -0.12
CA GLN A 162 -16.62 6.76 0.28
C GLN A 162 -15.27 6.04 0.19
N LEU A 163 -14.96 5.25 1.21
CA LEU A 163 -13.80 4.39 1.18
C LEU A 163 -14.26 2.95 1.01
N THR A 164 -13.95 2.36 -0.15
CA THR A 164 -14.26 0.97 -0.43
C THR A 164 -13.39 0.02 0.38
N TYR A 165 -13.86 -1.22 0.56
CA TYR A 165 -13.05 -2.26 1.20
C TYR A 165 -11.70 -2.49 0.51
N GLN A 166 -11.64 -2.35 -0.82
CA GLN A 166 -10.38 -2.51 -1.57
C GLN A 166 -9.40 -1.37 -1.28
N GLU A 167 -9.85 -0.11 -1.27
CA GLU A 167 -9.00 1.04 -0.94
C GLU A 167 -8.49 0.97 0.50
N TRP A 168 -9.35 0.54 1.43
CA TRP A 168 -8.94 0.27 2.80
C TRP A 168 -7.83 -0.78 2.88
N LEU A 169 -7.98 -1.91 2.17
CA LEU A 169 -6.95 -2.95 2.12
C LEU A 169 -5.65 -2.44 1.49
N ASP A 170 -5.73 -1.66 0.41
CA ASP A 170 -4.55 -1.13 -0.28
C ASP A 170 -3.78 -0.14 0.58
N TYR A 171 -4.48 0.72 1.34
CA TYR A 171 -3.88 1.59 2.33
C TYR A 171 -3.14 0.79 3.41
N TYR A 172 -3.80 -0.21 4.02
CA TYR A 172 -3.16 -1.01 5.06
C TYR A 172 -2.08 -1.94 4.53
N ALA A 173 -2.13 -2.35 3.26
CA ALA A 173 -1.03 -3.05 2.62
C ALA A 173 0.23 -2.16 2.57
N ALA A 174 0.08 -0.87 2.27
CA ALA A 174 1.20 0.08 2.31
C ALA A 174 1.71 0.35 3.74
N VAL A 175 0.82 0.54 4.70
CA VAL A 175 1.22 0.68 6.12
C VAL A 175 1.91 -0.60 6.62
N SER A 176 1.37 -1.77 6.26
CA SER A 176 1.98 -3.07 6.53
C SER A 176 3.35 -3.19 5.86
N ALA A 177 3.53 -2.57 4.70
CA ALA A 177 4.79 -2.62 3.97
C ALA A 177 5.95 -1.90 4.69
N SER A 178 5.67 -0.99 5.62
CA SER A 178 6.69 -0.34 6.45
C SER A 178 6.91 -1.03 7.80
N VAL A 179 6.05 -1.96 8.21
CA VAL A 179 6.13 -2.64 9.52
C VAL A 179 6.69 -4.05 9.40
N ASP A 180 7.85 -4.29 10.01
CA ASP A 180 8.57 -5.57 9.90
C ASP A 180 7.89 -6.75 10.62
N ASN A 181 7.28 -6.51 11.79
CA ASN A 181 6.70 -7.57 12.64
C ASN A 181 5.16 -7.54 12.67
N ASP A 182 4.54 -8.71 12.55
CA ASP A 182 3.09 -8.89 12.60
C ASP A 182 2.50 -8.50 13.95
N GLU A 183 3.16 -8.85 15.05
CA GLU A 183 2.67 -8.49 16.40
C GLU A 183 2.67 -6.97 16.58
N HIS A 184 3.72 -6.30 16.08
CA HIS A 184 3.80 -4.84 16.12
C HIS A 184 2.71 -4.21 15.25
N PHE A 185 2.47 -4.71 14.04
CA PHE A 185 1.38 -4.24 13.19
C PHE A 185 0.02 -4.41 13.87
N VAL A 186 -0.25 -5.58 14.47
CA VAL A 186 -1.49 -5.85 15.21
C VAL A 186 -1.63 -4.91 16.40
N LEU A 187 -0.55 -4.65 17.15
CA LEU A 187 -0.56 -3.72 18.28
C LEU A 187 -0.88 -2.29 17.82
N LEU A 188 -0.26 -1.82 16.74
CA LEU A 188 -0.53 -0.51 16.14
C LEU A 188 -2.01 -0.39 15.74
N MET A 189 -2.57 -1.42 15.10
CA MET A 189 -3.98 -1.44 14.73
C MET A 189 -4.91 -1.42 15.94
N LYS A 190 -4.62 -2.19 16.98
CA LYS A 190 -5.41 -2.18 18.22
C LYS A 190 -5.37 -0.83 18.92
N MET A 191 -4.21 -0.19 18.97
CA MET A 191 -4.05 1.14 19.56
C MET A 191 -4.77 2.22 18.75
N ALA A 192 -4.60 2.22 17.42
CA ALA A 192 -5.22 3.20 16.53
C ALA A 192 -6.74 3.12 16.56
N TRP A 193 -7.29 1.90 16.57
CA TRP A 193 -8.73 1.68 16.38
C TRP A 193 -9.48 1.25 17.65
N LYS A 194 -8.79 1.17 18.79
CA LYS A 194 -9.33 0.75 20.09
C LYS A 194 -10.05 -0.60 19.98
N LEU A 195 -9.35 -1.59 19.44
CA LEU A 195 -9.79 -2.98 19.25
C LEU A 195 -9.29 -3.92 20.35
#